data_AF-A0A1Y3D1I3-F1
#
_entry.id   AF-A0A1Y3D1I3-F1
#
_cell.length_a   1.000
_cell.length_b   1.000
_cell.length_c   1.000
_cell.angle_alpha   90.00
_cell.angle_beta   90.00
_cell.angle_gamma   90.00
#
_symmetry.space_group_name_H-M   'P 1'
#
loop_
_entity.id
_entity.type
_entity.pdbx_description
1 polymer ?
#
loop_
_entity_poly.entity_id
_entity_poly.type
_entity_poly.pdbx_seq_one_letter_code
_entity_poly.pdbx_strand_id
1 'polypeptide(L)'
;MTQQSWRPFILVSLALCIGTIGTALASPLYPIYQQLWHLLPSHITYIFVAYMFGCMTTLLFLGRSSNSIGFIRTLQIGLFVAVIGLIFSVFATNTYILGVGRFIIGIASGLISTSAMLGLIYTIPDSHKQHAAQLSSIITVLGFGFGPLIGGSIAQFSDSPLVTPYLPVIFGAVLSLISLFKIKVAHFEKQKFSMAPHLELPELQYKKLFYIASFTAFCAFGSFSLFASLAPSFIQDVIPWHGPIVSGFTIASILMVSAFIQFIAKSMPMHKTLNTGLFMLILSYVILSICMLMHWSWLFFISVILVGIGHGLSLLGAFALVHHMTKVENRAAVVSTYLFLAYLGTIAPIIAVGYLSDHFGLMVGVLSFCLGMGLLCIYLLLSHLKLKTL
;
A
#
# COMPACT_ATOMS: atom_id res chain seq x y z
N MET A 1 23.99 25.14 -21.78
CA MET A 1 23.06 24.31 -20.99
C MET A 1 23.48 22.86 -21.13
N THR A 2 24.25 22.31 -20.19
CA THR A 2 24.60 20.89 -20.19
C THR A 2 23.33 20.07 -20.01
N GLN A 3 22.93 19.30 -21.03
CA GLN A 3 21.80 18.38 -20.92
C GLN A 3 22.03 17.45 -19.72
N GLN A 4 21.24 17.62 -18.65
CA GLN A 4 21.26 16.71 -17.52
C GLN A 4 20.87 15.31 -18.02
N SER A 5 21.70 14.33 -17.67
CA SER A 5 21.49 12.94 -18.07
C SER A 5 20.27 12.35 -17.37
N TRP A 6 19.43 11.62 -18.12
CA TRP A 6 18.33 10.82 -17.56
C TRP A 6 18.79 9.63 -16.71
N ARG A 7 20.08 9.29 -16.73
CA ARG A 7 20.62 8.09 -16.08
C ARG A 7 20.29 8.01 -14.58
N PRO A 8 20.53 9.05 -13.75
CA PRO A 8 20.21 8.98 -12.32
C PRO A 8 18.71 8.78 -12.07
N PHE A 9 17.86 9.47 -12.83
CA PHE A 9 16.40 9.31 -12.75
C PHE A 9 15.95 7.89 -13.04
N ILE A 10 16.47 7.29 -14.13
CA ILE A 10 16.14 5.91 -14.52
C ILE A 10 16.58 4.93 -13.43
N LEU A 11 17.79 5.08 -12.88
CA LEU A 11 18.29 4.19 -11.84
C LEU A 11 17.48 4.28 -10.54
N VAL A 12 17.08 5.48 -10.11
CA VAL A 12 16.19 5.67 -8.96
C VAL A 12 14.80 5.11 -9.25
N SER A 13 14.29 5.27 -10.47
CA SER A 13 13.01 4.71 -10.90
C SER A 13 13.00 3.19 -10.84
N LEU A 14 14.06 2.55 -11.35
CA LEU A 14 14.24 1.10 -11.31
C LEU A 14 14.32 0.60 -9.86
N ALA A 15 15.08 1.29 -9.01
CA ALA A 15 15.18 0.97 -7.58
C ALA A 15 13.81 1.06 -6.86
N LEU A 16 13.02 2.09 -7.16
CA LEU A 16 11.66 2.23 -6.62
C LEU A 16 10.75 1.09 -7.11
N CYS A 17 10.71 0.84 -8.42
CA CYS A 17 9.91 -0.22 -9.01
C CYS A 17 10.25 -1.58 -8.42
N ILE A 18 11.53 -1.99 -8.43
CA ILE A 18 11.91 -3.32 -7.96
C ILE A 18 11.72 -3.48 -6.44
N GLY A 19 11.99 -2.41 -5.69
CA GLY A 19 11.75 -2.39 -4.25
C GLY A 19 10.28 -2.59 -3.91
N THR A 20 9.39 -1.82 -4.55
CA THR A 20 7.94 -1.92 -4.33
C THR A 20 7.35 -3.24 -4.84
N ILE A 21 7.83 -3.77 -5.96
CA ILE A 21 7.51 -5.14 -6.44
C ILE A 21 7.79 -6.15 -5.32
N GLY A 22 8.98 -6.10 -4.72
CA GLY A 22 9.36 -7.02 -3.63
C GLY A 22 8.51 -6.87 -2.38
N THR A 23 7.99 -5.68 -2.09
CA THR A 23 7.13 -5.48 -0.92
C THR A 23 5.75 -6.11 -1.03
N ALA A 24 5.21 -6.16 -2.26
CA ALA A 24 3.85 -6.61 -2.53
C ALA A 24 3.75 -8.05 -3.08
N LEU A 25 4.87 -8.70 -3.46
CA LEU A 25 4.80 -10.00 -4.14
C LEU A 25 4.28 -11.16 -3.27
N ALA A 26 4.40 -11.09 -1.94
CA ALA A 26 4.10 -12.22 -1.06
C ALA A 26 2.60 -12.54 -0.97
N SER A 27 1.73 -11.53 -1.11
CA SER A 27 0.28 -11.68 -0.95
C SER A 27 -0.38 -12.79 -1.80
N PRO A 28 -0.12 -12.92 -3.12
CA PRO A 28 -0.67 -14.03 -3.92
C PRO A 28 -0.17 -15.43 -3.50
N LEU A 29 0.88 -15.51 -2.67
CA LEU A 29 1.44 -16.77 -2.19
C LEU A 29 0.81 -17.25 -0.88
N TYR A 30 0.05 -16.40 -0.19
CA TYR A 30 -0.54 -16.71 1.12
C TYR A 30 -1.44 -17.97 1.12
N PRO A 31 -2.26 -18.27 0.10
CA PRO A 31 -3.00 -19.53 0.08
C PRO A 31 -2.11 -20.76 0.06
N ILE A 32 -0.97 -20.68 -0.64
CA ILE A 32 -0.01 -21.78 -0.71
C ILE A 32 0.62 -21.98 0.67
N TYR A 33 1.04 -20.90 1.33
CA TYR A 33 1.51 -20.97 2.73
C TYR A 33 0.44 -21.55 3.66
N GLN A 34 -0.81 -21.10 3.50
CA GLN A 34 -1.94 -21.55 4.31
C GLN A 34 -2.17 -23.06 4.18
N GLN A 35 -2.15 -23.58 2.95
CA GLN A 35 -2.33 -24.99 2.66
C GLN A 35 -1.14 -25.84 3.13
N LEU A 36 0.09 -25.42 2.83
CA LEU A 36 1.30 -26.19 3.14
C LEU A 36 1.64 -26.23 4.62
N TRP A 37 1.37 -25.14 5.36
CA TRP A 37 1.69 -25.03 6.79
C TRP A 37 0.45 -25.15 7.68
N HIS A 38 -0.69 -25.54 7.12
CA HIS A 38 -1.97 -25.69 7.82
C HIS A 38 -2.33 -24.45 8.66
N LEU A 39 -2.17 -23.27 8.07
CA LEU A 39 -2.38 -22.02 8.79
C LEU A 39 -3.87 -21.67 8.90
N LEU A 40 -4.21 -21.13 10.06
CA LEU A 40 -5.46 -20.41 10.26
C LEU A 40 -5.45 -19.07 9.49
N PRO A 41 -6.63 -18.54 9.10
CA PRO A 41 -6.77 -17.21 8.55
C PRO A 41 -6.05 -16.12 9.35
N SER A 42 -6.11 -16.14 10.68
CA SER A 42 -5.40 -15.16 11.53
C SER A 42 -3.89 -15.14 11.33
N HIS A 43 -3.25 -16.29 11.10
CA HIS A 43 -1.81 -16.34 10.85
C HIS A 43 -1.44 -15.58 9.57
N ILE A 44 -2.27 -15.69 8.52
CA ILE A 44 -2.09 -14.94 7.28
C ILE A 44 -2.24 -13.44 7.53
N THR A 45 -3.23 -13.03 8.33
CA THR A 45 -3.41 -11.61 8.66
C THR A 45 -2.24 -11.08 9.49
N TYR A 46 -1.68 -11.87 10.41
CA TYR A 46 -0.47 -11.50 11.15
C TYR A 46 0.76 -11.35 10.26
N ILE A 47 0.98 -12.26 9.30
CA ILE A 47 2.08 -12.16 8.32
C ILE A 47 1.94 -10.87 7.49
N PHE A 48 0.73 -10.57 7.02
CA PHE A 48 0.45 -9.36 6.26
C PHE A 48 0.63 -8.10 7.10
N VAL A 49 0.14 -8.11 8.34
CA VAL A 49 0.27 -6.99 9.27
C VAL A 49 1.71 -6.73 9.67
N ALA A 50 2.55 -7.76 9.83
CA ALA A 50 3.96 -7.57 10.15
C ALA A 50 4.64 -6.63 9.14
N TYR A 51 4.35 -6.82 7.85
CA TYR A 51 4.80 -5.90 6.79
C TYR A 51 4.27 -4.48 6.98
N MET A 52 2.96 -4.32 7.21
CA MET A 52 2.33 -3.01 7.32
C MET A 52 2.78 -2.26 8.57
N PHE A 53 3.01 -2.98 9.66
CA PHE A 53 3.55 -2.45 10.90
C PHE A 53 5.01 -1.99 10.74
N GLY A 54 5.85 -2.76 10.03
CA GLY A 54 7.21 -2.34 9.69
C GLY A 54 7.25 -1.08 8.82
N CYS A 55 6.34 -0.99 7.84
CA CYS A 55 6.19 0.18 6.99
C CYS A 55 5.75 1.42 7.80
N MET A 56 4.69 1.28 8.60
CA MET A 56 4.18 2.35 9.48
C MET A 56 5.27 2.85 10.45
N THR A 57 5.97 1.92 11.12
CA THR A 57 7.08 2.25 12.03
C THR A 57 8.15 3.07 11.30
N THR A 58 8.52 2.66 10.10
CA THR A 58 9.54 3.38 9.33
C THR A 58 9.07 4.76 8.90
N LEU A 59 7.81 4.92 8.48
CA LEU A 59 7.29 6.24 8.12
C LEU A 59 7.24 7.19 9.33
N LEU A 60 6.92 6.67 10.51
CA LEU A 60 6.85 7.46 11.75
C LEU A 60 8.22 7.88 12.28
N PHE A 61 9.15 6.93 12.38
CA PHE A 61 10.42 7.13 13.07
C PHE A 61 11.58 7.45 12.11
N LEU A 62 11.52 6.92 10.89
CA LEU A 62 12.62 6.99 9.90
C LEU A 62 12.26 7.81 8.65
N GLY A 63 11.06 8.38 8.54
CA GLY A 63 10.61 9.11 7.34
C GLY A 63 11.48 10.30 6.96
N ARG A 64 12.22 10.88 7.92
CA ARG A 64 13.15 12.00 7.72
C ARG A 64 14.60 11.55 7.45
N SER A 65 14.87 10.25 7.39
CA SER A 65 16.24 9.72 7.19
C SER A 65 16.85 10.26 5.89
N SER A 66 16.08 10.29 4.80
CA SER A 66 16.49 10.85 3.50
C SER A 66 16.97 12.30 3.57
N ASN A 67 16.43 13.09 4.50
CA ASN A 67 16.81 14.50 4.68
C ASN A 67 18.09 14.67 5.52
N SER A 68 18.59 13.62 6.15
CA SER A 68 19.77 13.69 7.04
C SER A 68 20.99 12.99 6.44
N ILE A 69 20.83 11.76 5.97
CA ILE A 69 21.92 10.95 5.38
C ILE A 69 21.93 10.98 3.85
N GLY A 70 20.92 11.60 3.23
CA GLY A 70 20.78 11.75 1.77
C GLY A 70 19.94 10.64 1.14
N PHE A 71 19.16 11.00 0.10
CA PHE A 71 18.19 10.08 -0.51
C PHE A 71 18.84 8.84 -1.15
N ILE A 72 20.00 8.94 -1.80
CA ILE A 72 20.68 7.77 -2.39
C ILE A 72 21.10 6.78 -1.30
N ARG A 73 21.67 7.28 -0.19
CA ARG A 73 22.14 6.41 0.89
C ARG A 73 20.96 5.73 1.60
N THR A 74 19.87 6.46 1.85
CA THR A 74 18.65 5.87 2.39
C THR A 74 18.05 4.83 1.45
N LEU A 75 18.06 5.08 0.14
CA LEU A 75 17.55 4.13 -0.86
C LEU A 75 18.41 2.86 -0.94
N GLN A 76 19.73 3.00 -0.86
CA GLN A 76 20.67 1.88 -0.77
C GLN A 76 20.41 1.02 0.48
N ILE A 77 20.27 1.65 1.65
CA ILE A 77 19.92 0.94 2.89
C ILE A 77 18.57 0.25 2.74
N GLY A 78 17.57 0.94 2.20
CA GLY A 78 16.25 0.37 1.94
C GLY A 78 16.30 -0.88 1.06
N LEU A 79 17.00 -0.83 -0.08
CA LEU A 79 17.16 -1.99 -0.97
C LEU A 79 17.93 -3.13 -0.32
N PHE A 80 18.98 -2.83 0.44
CA PHE A 80 19.73 -3.84 1.17
C PHE A 80 18.85 -4.56 2.20
N VAL A 81 18.07 -3.80 2.98
CA VAL A 81 17.11 -4.34 3.95
C VAL A 81 16.01 -5.13 3.23
N ALA A 82 15.55 -4.70 2.05
CA ALA A 82 14.58 -5.45 1.24
C ALA A 82 15.14 -6.82 0.83
N VAL A 83 16.38 -6.86 0.33
CA VAL A 83 17.05 -8.11 -0.04
C VAL A 83 17.15 -9.07 1.14
N ILE A 84 17.52 -8.57 2.33
CA ILE A 84 17.53 -9.40 3.55
C ILE A 84 16.14 -9.98 3.82
N GLY A 85 15.10 -9.13 3.85
CA GLY A 85 13.74 -9.59 4.14
C GLY A 85 13.19 -10.59 3.08
N LEU A 86 13.55 -10.42 1.81
CA LEU A 86 13.22 -11.37 0.74
C LEU A 86 13.97 -12.70 0.91
N ILE A 87 15.24 -12.68 1.31
CA ILE A 87 16.02 -13.89 1.63
C ILE A 87 15.40 -14.64 2.82
N PHE A 88 15.03 -13.92 3.88
CA PHE A 88 14.29 -14.50 5.01
C PHE A 88 12.97 -15.16 4.55
N SER A 89 12.29 -14.58 3.57
CA SER A 89 11.04 -15.12 3.03
C SER A 89 11.28 -16.39 2.20
N VAL A 90 12.37 -16.45 1.43
CA VAL A 90 12.78 -17.64 0.65
C VAL A 90 13.11 -18.83 1.55
N PHE A 91 13.82 -18.58 2.66
CA PHE A 91 14.23 -19.61 3.61
C PHE A 91 13.24 -19.81 4.76
N ALA A 92 12.03 -19.24 4.67
CA ALA A 92 11.04 -19.37 5.72
C ALA A 92 10.56 -20.82 5.81
N THR A 93 10.76 -21.43 6.97
CA THR A 93 10.26 -22.79 7.27
C THR A 93 8.98 -22.77 8.10
N ASN A 94 8.60 -21.61 8.62
CA ASN A 94 7.40 -21.40 9.42
C ASN A 94 6.94 -19.93 9.37
N THR A 95 5.74 -19.70 9.91
CA THR A 95 5.06 -18.39 10.00
C THR A 95 5.89 -17.31 10.68
N TYR A 96 6.67 -17.65 11.71
CA TYR A 96 7.45 -16.65 12.47
C TYR A 96 8.61 -16.10 11.64
N ILE A 97 9.36 -16.97 10.96
CA ILE A 97 10.47 -16.55 10.10
C ILE A 97 9.93 -15.71 8.93
N LEU A 98 8.82 -16.14 8.32
CA LEU A 98 8.15 -15.37 7.27
C LEU A 98 7.68 -14.00 7.80
N GLY A 99 7.05 -13.96 8.98
CA GLY A 99 6.60 -12.73 9.62
C GLY A 99 7.74 -11.73 9.89
N VAL A 100 8.89 -12.21 10.38
CA VAL A 100 10.11 -11.41 10.54
C VAL A 100 10.60 -10.87 9.19
N GLY A 101 10.66 -11.73 8.16
CA GLY A 101 10.99 -11.32 6.80
C GLY A 101 10.05 -10.22 6.28
N ARG A 102 8.74 -10.37 6.50
CA ARG A 102 7.73 -9.38 6.12
C ARG A 102 7.88 -8.07 6.89
N PHE A 103 8.17 -8.11 8.18
CA PHE A 103 8.45 -6.90 8.98
C PHE A 103 9.68 -6.15 8.46
N ILE A 104 10.77 -6.87 8.15
CA ILE A 104 11.99 -6.31 7.55
C ILE A 104 11.68 -5.68 6.18
N ILE A 105 10.89 -6.35 5.33
CA ILE A 105 10.41 -5.81 4.05
C ILE A 105 9.55 -4.55 4.29
N GLY A 106 8.76 -4.50 5.35
CA GLY A 106 8.02 -3.32 5.77
C GLY A 106 8.94 -2.14 6.03
N ILE A 107 10.02 -2.37 6.79
CA ILE A 107 11.02 -1.33 7.04
C ILE A 107 11.65 -0.85 5.73
N ALA A 108 12.04 -1.79 4.88
CA ALA A 108 12.59 -1.47 3.57
C ALA A 108 11.62 -0.62 2.72
N SER A 109 10.34 -0.96 2.71
CA SER A 109 9.29 -0.26 1.95
C SER A 109 9.22 1.22 2.33
N GLY A 110 9.21 1.54 3.62
CA GLY A 110 9.17 2.93 4.09
C GLY A 110 10.43 3.72 3.71
N LEU A 111 11.61 3.10 3.83
CA LEU A 111 12.88 3.72 3.44
C LEU A 111 12.95 3.96 1.93
N ILE A 112 12.60 2.95 1.13
CA ILE A 112 12.61 3.02 -0.34
C ILE A 112 11.62 4.07 -0.83
N SER A 113 10.38 4.04 -0.34
CA SER A 113 9.32 4.93 -0.82
C SER A 113 9.67 6.40 -0.56
N THR A 114 10.09 6.74 0.67
CA THR A 114 10.41 8.12 1.04
C THR A 114 11.67 8.63 0.33
N SER A 115 12.71 7.81 0.24
CA SER A 115 13.98 8.20 -0.39
C SER A 115 13.90 8.26 -1.91
N ALA A 116 13.24 7.31 -2.56
CA ALA A 116 13.10 7.31 -4.00
C ALA A 116 12.20 8.44 -4.50
N MET A 117 11.07 8.72 -3.82
CA MET A 117 10.23 9.88 -4.20
C MET A 117 11.03 11.19 -4.17
N LEU A 118 11.83 11.40 -3.13
CA LEU A 118 12.73 12.56 -3.05
C LEU A 118 13.78 12.52 -4.17
N GLY A 119 14.37 11.35 -4.42
CA GLY A 119 15.35 11.15 -5.47
C GLY A 119 14.84 11.42 -6.87
N LEU A 120 13.63 11.00 -7.21
CA LEU A 120 13.01 11.25 -8.52
C LEU A 120 12.81 12.75 -8.77
N ILE A 121 12.44 13.51 -7.73
CA ILE A 121 12.31 14.98 -7.82
C ILE A 121 13.67 15.65 -8.07
N TYR A 122 14.75 15.17 -7.42
CA TYR A 122 16.08 15.76 -7.57
C TYR A 122 16.83 15.30 -8.83
N THR A 123 16.48 14.15 -9.38
CA THR A 123 17.23 13.54 -10.50
C THR A 123 16.57 13.72 -11.85
N ILE A 124 15.30 14.12 -11.89
CA ILE A 124 14.61 14.42 -13.15
C ILE A 124 15.29 15.60 -13.85
N PRO A 125 15.49 15.54 -15.18
CA PRO A 125 16.07 16.66 -15.91
C PRO A 125 15.25 17.94 -15.77
N ASP A 126 15.92 19.09 -15.69
CA ASP A 126 15.31 20.41 -15.49
C ASP A 126 14.17 20.70 -16.48
N SER A 127 14.30 20.27 -17.74
CA SER A 127 13.28 20.43 -18.78
C SER A 127 11.94 19.72 -18.48
N HIS A 128 11.93 18.75 -17.57
CA HIS A 128 10.78 17.92 -17.24
C HIS A 128 10.36 18.02 -15.77
N LYS A 129 10.93 18.97 -15.00
CA LYS A 129 10.60 19.15 -13.57
C LYS A 129 9.10 19.31 -13.29
N GLN A 130 8.34 19.93 -14.20
CA GLN A 130 6.89 20.05 -14.09
C GLN A 130 6.15 18.69 -14.03
N HIS A 131 6.74 17.62 -14.59
CA HIS A 131 6.16 16.28 -14.62
C HIS A 131 6.69 15.36 -13.50
N ALA A 132 7.57 15.86 -12.61
CA ALA A 132 8.27 15.05 -11.61
C ALA A 132 7.31 14.30 -10.68
N ALA A 133 6.30 14.99 -10.15
CA ALA A 133 5.30 14.40 -9.25
C ALA A 133 4.45 13.34 -9.96
N GLN A 134 4.06 13.61 -11.21
CA GLN A 134 3.26 12.69 -12.01
C GLN A 134 4.03 11.41 -12.34
N LEU A 135 5.27 11.53 -12.83
CA LEU A 135 6.11 10.37 -13.14
C LEU A 135 6.41 9.55 -11.88
N SER A 136 6.71 10.21 -10.77
CA SER A 136 6.95 9.53 -9.49
C SER A 136 5.75 8.70 -9.03
N SER A 137 4.54 9.26 -9.18
CA SER A 137 3.30 8.53 -8.89
C SER A 137 3.12 7.32 -9.80
N ILE A 138 3.29 7.47 -11.12
CA ILE A 138 3.18 6.37 -12.09
C ILE A 138 4.16 5.25 -11.78
N ILE A 139 5.44 5.57 -11.56
CA ILE A 139 6.49 4.59 -11.24
C ILE A 139 6.14 3.82 -9.96
N THR A 140 5.69 4.54 -8.92
CA THR A 140 5.30 3.92 -7.64
C THR A 140 4.14 2.94 -7.83
N VAL A 141 3.10 3.35 -8.55
CA VAL A 141 1.92 2.54 -8.83
C VAL A 141 2.29 1.28 -9.62
N LEU A 142 3.09 1.43 -10.68
CA LEU A 142 3.51 0.30 -11.50
C LEU A 142 4.27 -0.73 -10.65
N GLY A 143 5.18 -0.27 -9.78
CA GLY A 143 5.91 -1.16 -8.90
C GLY A 143 5.00 -1.94 -7.93
N PHE A 144 4.11 -1.25 -7.22
CA PHE A 144 3.15 -1.91 -6.31
C PHE A 144 2.15 -2.82 -7.04
N GLY A 145 1.68 -2.44 -8.23
CA GLY A 145 0.75 -3.23 -9.04
C GLY A 145 1.40 -4.46 -9.66
N PHE A 146 2.64 -4.36 -10.13
CA PHE A 146 3.35 -5.49 -10.74
C PHE A 146 3.83 -6.52 -9.71
N GLY A 147 4.03 -6.15 -8.44
CA GLY A 147 4.44 -7.09 -7.39
C GLY A 147 3.55 -8.34 -7.32
N PRO A 148 2.24 -8.20 -7.05
CA PRO A 148 1.31 -9.33 -7.02
C PRO A 148 1.16 -10.04 -8.37
N LEU A 149 1.22 -9.34 -9.50
CA LEU A 149 1.16 -9.97 -10.83
C LEU A 149 2.36 -10.89 -11.09
N ILE A 150 3.57 -10.39 -10.86
CA ILE A 150 4.81 -11.16 -11.01
C ILE A 150 4.82 -12.32 -10.02
N GLY A 151 4.50 -12.05 -8.75
CA GLY A 151 4.45 -13.05 -7.69
C GLY A 151 3.48 -14.19 -8.01
N GLY A 152 2.24 -13.84 -8.37
CA GLY A 152 1.21 -14.81 -8.72
C GLY A 152 1.49 -15.57 -10.01
N SER A 153 2.01 -14.90 -11.04
CA SER A 153 2.29 -15.54 -12.32
C SER A 153 3.44 -16.54 -12.22
N ILE A 154 4.55 -16.17 -11.58
CA ILE A 154 5.69 -17.09 -11.41
C ILE A 154 5.29 -18.27 -10.54
N ALA A 155 4.57 -18.02 -9.44
CA ALA A 155 4.13 -19.09 -8.54
C ALA A 155 3.15 -20.08 -9.21
N GLN A 156 2.30 -19.61 -10.12
CA GLN A 156 1.34 -20.48 -10.82
C GLN A 156 2.02 -21.56 -11.68
N PHE A 157 3.19 -21.26 -12.24
CA PHE A 157 3.88 -22.11 -13.22
C PHE A 157 5.20 -22.68 -12.69
N SER A 158 5.43 -22.64 -11.38
CA SER A 158 6.69 -23.08 -10.78
C SER A 158 6.53 -24.30 -9.88
N ASP A 159 7.51 -25.19 -9.95
CA ASP A 159 7.63 -26.36 -9.06
C ASP A 159 7.97 -25.98 -7.60
N SER A 160 8.49 -24.77 -7.37
CA SER A 160 8.85 -24.27 -6.03
C SER A 160 8.25 -22.88 -5.80
N PRO A 161 6.90 -22.76 -5.70
CA PRO A 161 6.18 -21.49 -5.77
C PRO A 161 6.41 -20.56 -4.58
N LEU A 162 6.96 -21.08 -3.47
CA LEU A 162 7.35 -20.28 -2.30
C LEU A 162 8.75 -19.66 -2.42
N VAL A 163 9.54 -20.07 -3.43
CA VAL A 163 10.94 -19.65 -3.60
C VAL A 163 11.11 -18.88 -4.92
N THR A 164 10.69 -19.46 -6.03
CA THR A 164 10.98 -18.94 -7.37
C THR A 164 10.46 -17.52 -7.65
N PRO A 165 9.31 -17.06 -7.11
CA PRO A 165 8.88 -15.68 -7.35
C PRO A 165 9.82 -14.64 -6.73
N TYR A 166 10.50 -14.99 -5.64
CA TYR A 166 11.41 -14.09 -4.93
C TYR A 166 12.75 -13.90 -5.68
N LEU A 167 13.22 -14.90 -6.42
CA LEU A 167 14.57 -14.88 -7.01
C LEU A 167 14.81 -13.75 -8.02
N PRO A 168 13.92 -13.51 -9.03
CA PRO A 168 14.11 -12.40 -9.97
C PRO A 168 14.06 -11.04 -9.29
N VAL A 169 13.25 -10.90 -8.23
CA VAL A 169 13.11 -9.66 -7.48
C VAL A 169 14.35 -9.39 -6.63
N ILE A 170 14.89 -10.41 -5.95
CA ILE A 170 16.17 -10.32 -5.23
C ILE A 170 17.28 -9.92 -6.19
N PHE A 171 17.38 -10.60 -7.33
CA PHE A 171 18.39 -10.30 -8.35
C PHE A 171 18.27 -8.86 -8.86
N GLY A 172 17.07 -8.43 -9.22
CA GLY A 172 16.80 -7.05 -9.65
C GLY A 172 17.13 -6.03 -8.55
N ALA A 173 16.77 -6.30 -7.30
CA ALA A 173 17.06 -5.41 -6.17
C ALA A 173 18.57 -5.27 -5.92
N VAL A 174 19.33 -6.36 -6.02
CA VAL A 174 20.80 -6.33 -5.93
C VAL A 174 21.41 -5.54 -7.09
N LEU A 175 20.95 -5.75 -8.32
CA LEU A 175 21.41 -4.98 -9.48
C LEU A 175 21.10 -3.48 -9.35
N SER A 176 19.89 -3.14 -8.89
CA SER A 176 19.52 -1.76 -8.61
C SER A 176 20.39 -1.16 -7.51
N LEU A 177 20.63 -1.89 -6.41
CA LEU A 177 21.50 -1.46 -5.31
C LEU A 177 22.92 -1.15 -5.80
N ILE A 178 23.53 -2.06 -6.57
CA ILE A 178 24.87 -1.88 -7.16
C ILE A 178 24.88 -0.66 -8.08
N SER A 179 23.83 -0.48 -8.88
CA SER A 179 23.74 0.64 -9.82
C SER A 179 23.67 2.01 -9.14
N LEU A 180 23.07 2.10 -7.95
CA LEU A 180 22.99 3.35 -7.20
C LEU A 180 24.35 3.90 -6.75
N PHE A 181 25.38 3.04 -6.56
CA PHE A 181 26.74 3.51 -6.24
C PHE A 181 27.38 4.33 -7.36
N LYS A 182 26.87 4.23 -8.59
CA LYS A 182 27.34 5.03 -9.74
C LYS A 182 26.75 6.44 -9.75
N ILE A 183 25.73 6.72 -8.94
CA ILE A 183 25.08 8.04 -8.87
C ILE A 183 25.90 8.94 -7.94
N LYS A 184 26.55 9.95 -8.52
CA LYS A 184 27.11 11.08 -7.76
C LYS A 184 26.05 12.15 -7.63
N VAL A 185 25.60 12.40 -6.39
CA VAL A 185 24.62 13.46 -6.12
C VAL A 185 25.37 14.77 -5.88
N ALA A 186 24.82 15.89 -6.37
CA ALA A 186 25.27 17.23 -6.00
C ALA A 186 25.12 17.46 -4.49
N HIS A 187 25.82 18.45 -3.95
CA HIS A 187 25.86 18.71 -2.51
C HIS A 187 24.44 18.84 -1.92
N PHE A 188 24.14 18.00 -0.93
CA PHE A 188 22.89 18.02 -0.19
C PHE A 188 23.10 18.71 1.16
N GLU A 189 22.23 19.67 1.49
CA GLU A 189 22.21 20.28 2.83
C GLU A 189 21.60 19.30 3.82
N LYS A 190 22.44 18.74 4.69
CA LYS A 190 22.00 17.80 5.72
C LYS A 190 21.13 18.50 6.75
N GLN A 191 19.89 18.05 6.89
CA GLN A 191 19.02 18.43 8.00
C GLN A 191 19.33 17.58 9.23
N LYS A 192 19.03 18.10 10.42
CA LYS A 192 19.16 17.35 11.67
C LYS A 192 18.23 16.14 11.64
N PHE A 193 18.78 14.97 11.95
CA PHE A 193 18.00 13.76 12.11
C PHE A 193 17.20 13.81 13.42
N SER A 194 15.93 13.41 13.39
CA SER A 194 15.11 13.20 14.58
C SER A 194 14.30 11.92 14.40
N MET A 195 14.41 11.04 15.39
CA MET A 195 13.61 9.81 15.52
C MET A 195 12.25 10.07 16.17
N ALA A 196 12.04 11.24 16.79
CA ALA A 196 10.80 11.49 17.51
C ALA A 196 9.65 11.66 16.51
N PRO A 197 8.60 10.79 16.55
CA PRO A 197 7.44 10.97 15.70
C PRO A 197 6.75 12.27 16.11
N HIS A 198 6.50 13.13 15.14
CA HIS A 198 5.81 14.40 15.38
C HIS A 198 4.40 14.29 14.80
N LEU A 199 3.47 13.88 15.66
CA LEU A 199 2.05 13.80 15.33
C LEU A 199 1.38 15.09 15.77
N GLU A 200 0.72 15.75 14.82
CA GLU A 200 -0.01 17.00 15.05
C GLU A 200 -1.41 16.88 14.45
N LEU A 201 -2.38 17.55 15.07
CA LEU A 201 -3.71 17.74 14.51
C LEU A 201 -3.80 19.14 13.89
N PRO A 202 -4.60 19.34 12.82
CA PRO A 202 -4.80 20.68 12.29
C PRO A 202 -5.54 21.57 13.29
N GLU A 203 -5.65 22.86 12.92
CA GLU A 203 -6.37 23.86 13.72
C GLU A 203 -7.77 23.38 14.14
N LEU A 204 -8.22 23.84 15.31
CA LEU A 204 -9.48 23.39 15.95
C LEU A 204 -10.69 23.37 15.01
N GLN A 205 -10.81 24.38 14.14
CA GLN A 205 -11.89 24.48 13.15
C GLN A 205 -11.92 23.33 12.13
N TYR A 206 -10.77 22.73 11.82
CA TYR A 206 -10.63 21.67 10.84
C TYR A 206 -10.61 20.26 11.45
N LYS A 207 -10.55 20.12 12.77
CA LYS A 207 -10.40 18.81 13.45
C LYS A 207 -11.44 17.78 13.01
N LYS A 208 -12.72 18.17 12.90
CA LYS A 208 -13.78 17.24 12.49
C LYS A 208 -13.61 16.78 11.04
N LEU A 209 -13.28 17.70 10.14
CA LEU A 209 -13.01 17.40 8.73
C LEU A 209 -11.76 16.53 8.57
N PHE A 210 -10.74 16.76 9.40
CA PHE A 210 -9.52 15.95 9.46
C PHE A 210 -9.80 14.50 9.87
N TYR A 211 -10.60 14.28 10.91
CA TYR A 211 -10.99 12.92 11.28
C TYR A 211 -11.80 12.25 10.17
N ILE A 212 -12.72 12.96 9.52
CA ILE A 212 -13.46 12.42 8.38
C ILE A 212 -12.50 11.99 7.25
N ALA A 213 -11.56 12.84 6.86
CA ALA A 213 -10.57 12.53 5.84
C ALA A 213 -9.67 11.34 6.25
N SER A 214 -9.19 11.34 7.49
CA SER A 214 -8.31 10.29 8.00
C SER A 214 -9.00 8.94 8.13
N PHE A 215 -10.23 8.89 8.64
CA PHE A 215 -11.01 7.65 8.70
C PHE A 215 -11.55 7.22 7.33
N THR A 216 -11.68 8.14 6.37
CA THR A 216 -11.91 7.75 4.97
C THR A 216 -10.70 7.01 4.38
N ALA A 217 -9.49 7.47 4.68
CA ALA A 217 -8.26 6.76 4.30
C ALA A 217 -8.12 5.44 5.06
N PHE A 218 -8.46 5.39 6.35
CA PHE A 218 -8.57 4.15 7.13
C PHE A 218 -9.46 3.13 6.42
N CYS A 219 -10.64 3.54 5.93
CA CYS A 219 -11.55 2.66 5.20
C CYS A 219 -10.97 2.15 3.88
N ALA A 220 -10.32 3.03 3.10
CA ALA A 220 -9.68 2.64 1.85
C ALA A 220 -8.55 1.63 2.10
N PHE A 221 -7.64 1.93 3.03
CA PHE A 221 -6.51 1.09 3.41
C PHE A 221 -6.94 -0.24 4.03
N GLY A 222 -8.04 -0.25 4.79
CA GLY A 222 -8.67 -1.47 5.30
C GLY A 222 -9.30 -2.31 4.19
N SER A 223 -9.97 -1.68 3.22
CA SER A 223 -10.50 -2.41 2.05
C SER A 223 -9.38 -3.13 1.32
N PHE A 224 -8.28 -2.42 1.05
CA PHE A 224 -7.12 -3.01 0.40
C PHE A 224 -6.53 -4.17 1.21
N SER A 225 -6.45 -4.05 2.54
CA SER A 225 -5.91 -5.13 3.38
C SER A 225 -6.75 -6.41 3.37
N LEU A 226 -8.09 -6.29 3.34
CA LEU A 226 -8.98 -7.43 3.18
C LEU A 226 -8.63 -8.24 1.92
N PHE A 227 -8.53 -7.56 0.78
CA PHE A 227 -8.24 -8.23 -0.49
C PHE A 227 -6.78 -8.69 -0.59
N ALA A 228 -5.83 -7.90 -0.08
CA ALA A 228 -4.42 -8.25 -0.16
C ALA A 228 -4.01 -9.37 0.80
N SER A 229 -4.78 -9.61 1.86
CA SER A 229 -4.50 -10.64 2.87
C SER A 229 -5.39 -11.87 2.74
N LEU A 230 -6.71 -11.70 2.59
CA LEU A 230 -7.69 -12.79 2.75
C LEU A 230 -8.51 -13.11 1.50
N ALA A 231 -8.60 -12.23 0.50
CA ALA A 231 -9.23 -12.60 -0.78
C ALA A 231 -8.64 -13.88 -1.39
N PRO A 232 -7.33 -14.13 -1.33
CA PRO A 232 -6.77 -15.39 -1.82
C PRO A 232 -7.36 -16.65 -1.14
N SER A 233 -7.83 -16.54 0.11
CA SER A 233 -8.39 -17.65 0.88
C SER A 233 -9.87 -17.90 0.59
N PHE A 234 -10.71 -16.89 0.40
CA PHE A 234 -12.13 -17.11 0.04
C PHE A 234 -12.39 -17.15 -1.47
N ILE A 235 -11.41 -16.76 -2.31
CA ILE A 235 -11.44 -17.04 -3.76
C ILE A 235 -11.63 -18.54 -4.00
N GLN A 236 -11.01 -19.40 -3.18
CA GLN A 236 -11.12 -20.85 -3.35
C GLN A 236 -12.55 -21.38 -3.24
N ASP A 237 -13.33 -20.79 -2.34
CA ASP A 237 -14.69 -21.24 -2.02
C ASP A 237 -15.79 -20.53 -2.83
N VAL A 238 -15.44 -19.46 -3.56
CA VAL A 238 -16.43 -18.53 -4.17
C VAL A 238 -16.29 -18.46 -5.69
N ILE A 239 -15.12 -18.74 -6.27
CA ILE A 239 -14.92 -18.67 -7.72
C ILE A 239 -14.34 -19.97 -8.30
N PRO A 240 -14.70 -20.37 -9.53
CA PRO A 240 -14.18 -21.57 -10.16
C PRO A 240 -12.73 -21.42 -10.66
N TRP A 241 -12.18 -20.20 -10.65
CA TRP A 241 -10.81 -19.92 -11.06
C TRP A 241 -9.90 -19.81 -9.83
N HIS A 242 -8.87 -20.65 -9.79
CA HIS A 242 -8.02 -20.80 -8.63
C HIS A 242 -6.57 -20.46 -8.92
N GLY A 243 -5.81 -20.26 -7.84
CA GLY A 243 -4.37 -20.19 -7.87
C GLY A 243 -3.78 -18.80 -7.66
N PRO A 244 -2.44 -18.72 -7.52
CA PRO A 244 -1.74 -17.48 -7.22
C PRO A 244 -1.92 -16.40 -8.27
N ILE A 245 -2.12 -16.75 -9.55
CA ILE A 245 -2.30 -15.77 -10.62
C ILE A 245 -3.60 -14.97 -10.46
N VAL A 246 -4.69 -15.63 -10.06
CA VAL A 246 -6.00 -14.99 -9.82
C VAL A 246 -5.92 -14.05 -8.62
N SER A 247 -5.23 -14.49 -7.57
CA SER A 247 -4.94 -13.67 -6.38
C SER A 247 -4.09 -12.45 -6.74
N GLY A 248 -3.03 -12.65 -7.53
CA GLY A 248 -2.15 -11.59 -8.00
C GLY A 248 -2.89 -10.55 -8.85
N PHE A 249 -3.71 -11.02 -9.80
CA PHE A 249 -4.50 -10.15 -10.67
C PHE A 249 -5.54 -9.35 -9.90
N THR A 250 -6.19 -9.96 -8.91
CA THR A 250 -7.14 -9.28 -8.02
C THR A 250 -6.49 -8.07 -7.34
N ILE A 251 -5.37 -8.30 -6.66
CA ILE A 251 -4.69 -7.26 -5.88
C ILE A 251 -4.15 -6.17 -6.81
N ALA A 252 -3.55 -6.56 -7.92
CA ALA A 252 -3.03 -5.63 -8.91
C ALA A 252 -4.13 -4.77 -9.55
N SER A 253 -5.29 -5.36 -9.83
CA SER A 253 -6.44 -4.65 -10.39
C SER A 253 -6.89 -3.52 -9.45
N ILE A 254 -6.95 -3.76 -8.14
CA ILE A 254 -7.31 -2.72 -7.16
C ILE A 254 -6.36 -1.53 -7.26
N LEU A 255 -5.05 -1.79 -7.26
CA LEU A 255 -4.02 -0.74 -7.28
C LEU A 255 -3.99 0.00 -8.62
N MET A 256 -4.08 -0.72 -9.74
CA MET A 256 -4.09 -0.14 -11.08
C MET A 256 -5.34 0.72 -11.32
N VAL A 257 -6.53 0.21 -10.97
CA VAL A 257 -7.78 0.98 -11.05
C VAL A 257 -7.71 2.19 -10.13
N SER A 258 -7.22 2.01 -8.89
CA SER A 258 -7.09 3.13 -7.95
C SER A 258 -6.22 4.26 -8.51
N ALA A 259 -5.07 3.93 -9.10
CA ALA A 259 -4.19 4.93 -9.70
C ALA A 259 -4.79 5.57 -10.95
N PHE A 260 -5.41 4.78 -11.82
CA PHE A 260 -6.10 5.27 -13.01
C PHE A 260 -7.21 6.26 -12.65
N ILE A 261 -8.00 5.93 -11.64
CA ILE A 261 -9.07 6.80 -11.13
C ILE A 261 -8.49 8.06 -10.49
N GLN A 262 -7.41 7.98 -9.72
CA GLN A 262 -6.72 9.18 -9.20
C GLN A 262 -6.26 10.11 -10.33
N PHE A 263 -5.78 9.55 -11.44
CA PHE A 263 -5.34 10.33 -12.60
C PHE A 263 -6.49 11.05 -13.30
N ILE A 264 -7.62 10.36 -13.53
CA ILE A 264 -8.79 10.95 -14.22
C ILE A 264 -9.55 11.92 -13.30
N ALA A 265 -9.66 11.60 -12.01
CA ALA A 265 -10.41 12.39 -11.04
C ALA A 265 -9.63 13.61 -10.50
N LYS A 266 -8.41 13.89 -11.01
CA LYS A 266 -7.56 14.98 -10.51
C LYS A 266 -8.21 16.37 -10.58
N SER A 267 -9.14 16.58 -11.51
CA SER A 267 -9.89 17.84 -11.66
C SER A 267 -11.21 17.86 -10.89
N MET A 268 -11.60 16.76 -10.25
CA MET A 268 -12.82 16.69 -9.46
C MET A 268 -12.67 17.48 -8.14
N PRO A 269 -13.68 18.24 -7.72
CA PRO A 269 -13.63 18.96 -6.44
C PRO A 269 -13.40 18.02 -5.26
N MET A 270 -12.44 18.35 -4.39
CA MET A 270 -11.97 17.48 -3.29
C MET A 270 -13.08 16.82 -2.46
N HIS A 271 -14.12 17.57 -2.12
CA HIS A 271 -15.26 17.06 -1.35
C HIS A 271 -16.15 16.09 -2.13
N LYS A 272 -16.35 16.32 -3.44
CA LYS A 272 -17.12 15.43 -4.31
C LYS A 272 -16.35 14.12 -4.47
N THR A 273 -15.05 14.22 -4.70
CA THR A 273 -14.12 13.08 -4.80
C THR A 273 -14.19 12.22 -3.54
N LEU A 274 -14.08 12.81 -2.34
CA LEU A 274 -14.17 12.07 -1.08
C LEU A 274 -15.52 11.33 -0.92
N ASN A 275 -16.64 12.02 -1.19
CA ASN A 275 -17.98 11.43 -1.03
C ASN A 275 -18.23 10.30 -2.04
N THR A 276 -17.82 10.48 -3.29
CA THR A 276 -17.94 9.42 -4.31
C THR A 276 -17.06 8.23 -3.94
N GLY A 277 -15.86 8.46 -3.40
CA GLY A 277 -15.00 7.37 -2.89
C GLY A 277 -15.67 6.55 -1.80
N LEU A 278 -16.20 7.20 -0.76
CA LEU A 278 -16.94 6.53 0.32
C LEU A 278 -18.14 5.74 -0.22
N PHE A 279 -18.92 6.33 -1.14
CA PHE A 279 -20.05 5.65 -1.75
C PHE A 279 -19.64 4.38 -2.52
N MET A 280 -18.56 4.45 -3.30
CA MET A 280 -18.05 3.29 -4.05
C MET A 280 -17.52 2.18 -3.13
N LEU A 281 -16.89 2.53 -2.00
CA LEU A 281 -16.51 1.55 -0.98
C LEU A 281 -17.74 0.88 -0.35
N ILE A 282 -18.78 1.64 0.01
CA ILE A 282 -20.04 1.08 0.56
C ILE A 282 -20.64 0.10 -0.44
N LEU A 283 -20.77 0.51 -1.71
CA LEU A 283 -21.31 -0.35 -2.76
C LEU A 283 -20.48 -1.62 -2.92
N SER A 284 -19.14 -1.51 -2.88
CA SER A 284 -18.26 -2.66 -2.95
C SER A 284 -18.49 -3.66 -1.82
N TYR A 285 -18.65 -3.20 -0.57
CA TYR A 285 -18.90 -4.07 0.57
C TYR A 285 -20.26 -4.77 0.49
N VAL A 286 -21.29 -4.10 -0.02
CA VAL A 286 -22.60 -4.72 -0.28
C VAL A 286 -22.47 -5.80 -1.34
N ILE A 287 -21.80 -5.50 -2.46
CA ILE A 287 -21.59 -6.47 -3.54
C ILE A 287 -20.74 -7.67 -3.08
N LEU A 288 -19.69 -7.43 -2.28
CA LEU A 288 -18.88 -8.51 -1.70
C LEU A 288 -19.72 -9.38 -0.76
N SER A 289 -20.57 -8.78 0.06
CA SER A 289 -21.46 -9.52 0.96
C SER A 289 -22.44 -10.40 0.19
N ILE A 290 -23.03 -9.89 -0.88
CA ILE A 290 -23.91 -10.68 -1.77
C ILE A 290 -23.11 -11.79 -2.45
N CYS A 291 -21.88 -11.51 -2.90
CA CYS A 291 -20.98 -12.50 -3.50
C CYS A 291 -20.73 -13.68 -2.54
N MET A 292 -20.45 -13.40 -1.27
CA MET A 292 -20.22 -14.42 -0.24
C MET A 292 -21.46 -15.27 0.05
N LEU A 293 -22.67 -14.72 -0.09
CA LEU A 293 -23.93 -15.43 0.16
C LEU A 293 -24.42 -16.24 -1.04
N MET A 294 -24.23 -15.73 -2.26
CA MET A 294 -24.77 -16.31 -3.49
C MET A 294 -23.74 -17.16 -4.25
N HIS A 295 -22.46 -17.13 -3.85
CA HIS A 295 -21.33 -17.79 -4.52
C HIS A 295 -21.19 -17.44 -6.01
N TRP A 296 -21.62 -16.23 -6.39
CA TRP A 296 -21.55 -15.79 -7.79
C TRP A 296 -20.26 -15.04 -8.08
N SER A 297 -19.40 -15.68 -8.87
CA SER A 297 -18.01 -15.26 -9.08
C SER A 297 -17.84 -13.90 -9.76
N TRP A 298 -18.79 -13.48 -10.59
CA TRP A 298 -18.74 -12.16 -11.23
C TRP A 298 -18.87 -11.00 -10.25
N LEU A 299 -19.63 -11.19 -9.16
CA LEU A 299 -19.79 -10.18 -8.12
C LEU A 299 -18.47 -9.89 -7.40
N PHE A 300 -17.58 -10.88 -7.30
CA PHE A 300 -16.24 -10.69 -6.75
C PHE A 300 -15.45 -9.67 -7.57
N PHE A 301 -15.37 -9.86 -8.90
CA PHE A 301 -14.66 -8.92 -9.78
C PHE A 301 -15.28 -7.53 -9.77
N ILE A 302 -16.61 -7.42 -9.74
CA ILE A 302 -17.30 -6.13 -9.61
C ILE A 302 -16.89 -5.44 -8.30
N SER A 303 -16.90 -6.17 -7.18
CA SER A 303 -16.46 -5.64 -5.88
C SER A 303 -15.00 -5.17 -5.92
N VAL A 304 -14.10 -5.94 -6.53
CA VAL A 304 -12.67 -5.60 -6.70
C VAL A 304 -12.49 -4.28 -7.45
N ILE A 305 -13.19 -4.11 -8.58
CA ILE A 305 -13.14 -2.86 -9.36
C ILE A 305 -13.72 -1.69 -8.55
N LEU A 306 -14.84 -1.89 -7.85
CA LEU A 306 -15.44 -0.88 -6.99
C LEU A 306 -14.52 -0.49 -5.81
N VAL A 307 -13.79 -1.44 -5.21
CA VAL A 307 -12.75 -1.14 -4.23
C VAL A 307 -11.66 -0.30 -4.86
N GLY A 308 -11.17 -0.65 -6.06
CA GLY A 308 -10.18 0.14 -6.78
C GLY A 308 -10.62 1.60 -6.98
N ILE A 309 -11.85 1.81 -7.47
CA ILE A 309 -12.43 3.14 -7.67
C ILE A 309 -12.58 3.89 -6.33
N GLY A 310 -13.20 3.25 -5.34
CA GLY A 310 -13.42 3.81 -4.02
C GLY A 310 -12.11 4.18 -3.33
N HIS A 311 -11.14 3.27 -3.33
CA HIS A 311 -9.79 3.48 -2.81
C HIS A 311 -9.11 4.70 -3.46
N GLY A 312 -9.11 4.78 -4.80
CA GLY A 312 -8.50 5.91 -5.51
C GLY A 312 -9.14 7.26 -5.20
N LEU A 313 -10.47 7.34 -5.24
CA LEU A 313 -11.20 8.57 -4.96
C LEU A 313 -11.09 8.99 -3.48
N SER A 314 -11.20 8.03 -2.56
CA SER A 314 -11.06 8.28 -1.12
C SER A 314 -9.69 8.84 -0.77
N LEU A 315 -8.60 8.26 -1.31
CA LEU A 315 -7.26 8.78 -1.07
C LEU A 315 -7.03 10.15 -1.70
N LEU A 316 -7.46 10.35 -2.95
CA LEU A 316 -7.32 11.64 -3.63
C LEU A 316 -8.08 12.75 -2.88
N GLY A 317 -9.35 12.50 -2.54
CA GLY A 317 -10.20 13.46 -1.83
C GLY A 317 -9.72 13.74 -0.41
N ALA A 318 -9.38 12.69 0.36
CA ALA A 318 -8.89 12.85 1.72
C ALA A 318 -7.55 13.60 1.77
N PHE A 319 -6.60 13.24 0.89
CA PHE A 319 -5.31 13.91 0.83
C PHE A 319 -5.44 15.37 0.41
N ALA A 320 -6.29 15.68 -0.58
CA ALA A 320 -6.56 17.06 -0.99
C ALA A 320 -7.15 17.91 0.16
N LEU A 321 -8.08 17.35 0.93
CA LEU A 321 -8.62 18.02 2.12
C LEU A 321 -7.54 18.25 3.17
N VAL A 322 -6.72 17.24 3.50
CA VAL A 322 -5.61 17.38 4.46
C VAL A 322 -4.63 18.47 4.00
N HIS A 323 -4.33 18.53 2.70
CA HIS A 323 -3.49 19.58 2.14
C HIS A 323 -4.11 20.97 2.31
N HIS A 324 -5.42 21.10 2.11
CA HIS A 324 -6.16 22.35 2.29
C HIS A 324 -6.20 22.81 3.77
N MET A 325 -6.22 21.88 4.72
CA MET A 325 -6.28 22.16 6.17
C MET A 325 -4.91 22.46 6.79
N THR A 326 -3.81 22.41 6.02
CA THR A 326 -2.43 22.50 6.55
C THR A 326 -1.65 23.66 5.97
N LYS A 327 -0.78 24.23 6.82
CA LYS A 327 0.21 25.27 6.47
C LYS A 327 1.57 24.60 6.22
N VAL A 328 2.50 25.31 5.60
CA VAL A 328 3.81 24.75 5.21
C VAL A 328 4.57 24.19 6.42
N GLU A 329 4.42 24.83 7.57
CA GLU A 329 5.13 24.53 8.81
C GLU A 329 4.63 23.24 9.47
N ASN A 330 3.30 23.01 9.49
CA ASN A 330 2.70 21.87 10.18
C ASN A 330 2.28 20.71 9.24
N ARG A 331 2.28 20.92 7.92
CA ARG A 331 1.83 19.94 6.92
C ARG A 331 2.48 18.57 7.09
N ALA A 332 3.79 18.52 7.30
CA ALA A 332 4.49 17.24 7.45
C ALA A 332 4.00 16.45 8.68
N ALA A 333 3.73 17.14 9.79
CA ALA A 333 3.25 16.53 11.03
C ALA A 333 1.80 16.06 10.93
N VAL A 334 0.92 16.89 10.36
CA VAL A 334 -0.50 16.55 10.15
C VAL A 334 -0.66 15.43 9.12
N VAL A 335 0.11 15.43 8.03
CA VAL A 335 0.14 14.32 7.06
C VAL A 335 0.65 13.03 7.72
N SER A 336 1.60 13.12 8.65
CA SER A 336 2.08 11.95 9.42
C SER A 336 0.97 11.36 10.28
N THR A 337 0.18 12.19 10.97
CA THR A 337 -1.02 11.75 11.73
C THR A 337 -2.07 11.11 10.83
N TYR A 338 -2.33 11.71 9.67
CA TYR A 338 -3.25 11.16 8.67
C TYR A 338 -2.80 9.77 8.19
N LEU A 339 -1.52 9.62 7.83
CA LEU A 339 -0.96 8.34 7.38
C LEU A 339 -0.98 7.31 8.51
N PHE A 340 -0.66 7.70 9.74
CA PHE A 340 -0.74 6.81 10.90
C PHE A 340 -2.14 6.20 11.04
N LEU A 341 -3.19 7.03 10.98
CA LEU A 341 -4.57 6.57 11.02
C LEU A 341 -4.92 5.67 9.81
N ALA A 342 -4.43 6.00 8.61
CA ALA A 342 -4.64 5.15 7.43
C ALA A 342 -4.01 3.75 7.59
N TYR A 343 -2.76 3.68 8.10
CA TYR A 343 -2.09 2.40 8.38
C TYR A 343 -2.78 1.59 9.49
N LEU A 344 -3.34 2.25 10.51
CA LEU A 344 -4.19 1.57 11.48
C LEU A 344 -5.41 0.92 10.81
N GLY A 345 -5.95 1.53 9.75
CA GLY A 345 -7.03 0.95 8.94
C GLY A 345 -6.63 -0.30 8.19
N THR A 346 -5.38 -0.39 7.75
CA THR A 346 -4.84 -1.63 7.17
C THR A 346 -4.64 -2.72 8.24
N ILE A 347 -4.24 -2.34 9.46
CA ILE A 347 -3.79 -3.28 10.50
C ILE A 347 -4.93 -3.80 11.38
N ALA A 348 -5.68 -2.91 12.04
CA ALA A 348 -6.61 -3.31 13.10
C ALA A 348 -7.82 -4.11 12.58
N PRO A 349 -8.51 -3.68 11.50
CA PRO A 349 -9.65 -4.43 10.96
C PRO A 349 -9.27 -5.85 10.52
N ILE A 350 -8.14 -6.03 9.83
CA ILE A 350 -7.78 -7.33 9.27
C ILE A 350 -7.38 -8.36 10.34
N ILE A 351 -6.77 -7.90 11.45
CA ILE A 351 -6.56 -8.75 12.63
C ILE A 351 -7.90 -9.26 13.18
N ALA A 352 -8.87 -8.36 13.33
CA ALA A 352 -10.20 -8.72 13.82
C ALA A 352 -10.89 -9.71 12.88
N VAL A 353 -10.78 -9.53 11.56
CA VAL A 353 -11.30 -10.49 10.58
C VAL A 353 -10.66 -11.84 10.73
N GLY A 354 -9.32 -11.92 10.79
CA GLY A 354 -8.60 -13.18 10.96
C GLY A 354 -9.05 -13.94 12.21
N TYR A 355 -9.12 -13.24 13.35
CA TYR A 355 -9.61 -13.82 14.60
C TYR A 355 -11.05 -14.33 14.51
N LEU A 356 -11.96 -13.55 13.92
CA LEU A 356 -13.35 -13.95 13.72
C LEU A 356 -13.46 -15.14 12.76
N SER A 357 -12.62 -15.18 11.72
CA SER A 357 -12.58 -16.29 10.77
C SER A 357 -12.14 -17.60 11.40
N ASP A 358 -11.20 -17.56 12.34
CA ASP A 358 -10.75 -18.77 13.04
C ASP A 358 -11.85 -19.38 13.93
N HIS A 359 -12.68 -18.55 14.56
CA HIS A 359 -13.67 -18.99 15.55
C HIS A 359 -15.06 -19.23 14.95
N PHE A 360 -15.45 -18.45 13.95
CA PHE A 360 -16.81 -18.43 13.40
C PHE A 360 -16.84 -18.71 11.89
N GLY A 361 -15.68 -18.98 11.27
CA GLY A 361 -15.57 -19.25 9.84
C GLY A 361 -15.32 -18.00 8.98
N LEU A 362 -14.70 -18.22 7.82
CA LEU A 362 -14.25 -17.16 6.92
C LEU A 362 -15.38 -16.24 6.46
N MET A 363 -16.55 -16.81 6.17
CA MET A 363 -17.74 -16.04 5.78
C MET A 363 -18.14 -15.02 6.85
N VAL A 364 -18.19 -15.43 8.13
CA VAL A 364 -18.56 -14.52 9.23
C VAL A 364 -17.54 -13.40 9.40
N GLY A 365 -16.25 -13.72 9.30
CA GLY A 365 -15.18 -12.71 9.37
C GLY A 365 -15.31 -11.66 8.26
N VAL A 366 -15.48 -12.08 7.01
CA VAL A 366 -15.60 -11.17 5.86
C VAL A 366 -16.90 -10.35 5.92
N LEU A 367 -18.04 -10.96 6.27
CA LEU A 367 -19.30 -10.22 6.40
C LEU A 367 -19.26 -9.21 7.56
N SER A 368 -18.61 -9.55 8.67
CA SER A 368 -18.42 -8.63 9.81
C SER A 368 -17.57 -7.43 9.41
N PHE A 369 -16.54 -7.63 8.59
CA PHE A 369 -15.76 -6.54 8.01
C PHE A 369 -16.61 -5.64 7.13
N CYS A 370 -17.33 -6.22 6.16
CA CYS A 370 -18.19 -5.47 5.24
C CYS A 370 -19.21 -4.63 5.99
N LEU A 371 -19.82 -5.20 7.04
CA LEU A 371 -20.78 -4.49 7.88
C LEU A 371 -20.10 -3.36 8.67
N GLY A 372 -19.04 -3.65 9.43
CA GLY A 372 -18.38 -2.67 10.29
C GLY A 372 -17.77 -1.51 9.50
N MET A 373 -17.03 -1.82 8.44
CA MET A 373 -16.41 -0.82 7.57
C MET A 373 -17.44 -0.09 6.71
N GLY A 374 -18.50 -0.77 6.29
CA GLY A 374 -19.63 -0.15 5.57
C GLY A 374 -20.38 0.86 6.42
N LEU A 375 -20.71 0.51 7.66
CA LEU A 375 -21.34 1.43 8.63
C LEU A 375 -20.44 2.64 8.92
N LEU A 376 -19.12 2.43 9.07
CA LEU A 376 -18.17 3.52 9.23
C LEU A 376 -18.18 4.44 7.99
N CYS A 377 -18.11 3.89 6.78
CA CYS A 377 -18.20 4.69 5.55
C CYS A 377 -19.52 5.49 5.46
N ILE A 378 -20.66 4.89 5.81
CA ILE A 378 -21.96 5.57 5.84
C ILE A 378 -21.94 6.72 6.85
N TYR A 379 -21.45 6.47 8.06
CA TYR A 379 -21.31 7.50 9.09
C TYR A 379 -20.44 8.67 8.63
N LEU A 380 -19.29 8.39 8.02
CA LEU A 380 -18.36 9.41 7.50
C LEU A 380 -19.02 10.22 6.38
N LEU A 381 -19.70 9.56 5.45
CA LEU A 381 -20.39 10.19 4.32
C LEU A 381 -21.48 11.15 4.83
N LEU A 382 -22.35 10.67 5.71
CA LEU A 382 -23.43 11.48 6.29
C LEU A 382 -22.88 12.64 7.13
N SER A 383 -21.81 12.40 7.91
CA SER A 383 -21.17 13.41 8.73
C SER A 383 -20.53 14.52 7.89
N HIS A 384 -19.93 14.16 6.75
CA HIS A 384 -19.33 15.11 5.84
C HIS A 384 -20.37 15.92 5.06
N LEU A 385 -21.47 15.30 4.64
CA LEU A 385 -22.58 16.01 3.99
C LEU A 385 -23.18 17.09 4.91
N LYS A 386 -23.34 16.79 6.20
CA LYS A 386 -23.81 17.75 7.22
C LYS A 386 -22.86 18.92 7.46
N LEU A 387 -21.56 18.74 7.23
CA LEU A 387 -20.57 19.81 7.38
C LEU A 387 -20.59 20.83 6.23
N LYS A 388 -21.11 20.45 5.07
CA LYS A 388 -21.24 21.36 3.91
C LYS A 388 -22.49 22.22 3.95
N THR A 389 -23.48 21.80 4.73
CA THR A 389 -24.75 22.51 4.88
C THR A 389 -24.71 23.57 5.98
N LEU A 390 -23.60 23.65 6.72
CA LEU A 390 -23.25 24.69 7.69
C LEU A 390 -22.16 25.56 7.07
#